data_AF-A0A847CM37-F1
#
_entry.id   AF-A0A847CM37-F1
#
_cell.length_a   1.000
_cell.length_b   1.000
_cell.length_c   1.000
_cell.angle_alpha   90.00
_cell.angle_beta   90.00
_cell.angle_gamma   90.00
#
_symmetry.space_group_name_H-M   'P 1'
#
loop_
_entity.id
_entity.type
_entity.pdbx_description
1 polymer ?
#
loop_
_entity_poly.entity_id
_entity_poly.type
_entity_poly.pdbx_seq_one_letter_code
_entity_poly.pdbx_strand_id
1 'polypeptide(L)'
;MSQTNVRRMAQAAAKEYQIQLRRERDLAERRYGQVGIDIAVALSQRDAAIRQFEAKAAEGLDHLTRIEGLTITAACDWSAGLSPVEAKRLVRTYITSTGSRE
;
A
#
# COMPACT_ATOMS: atom_id res chain seq x y z
N MET A 1 -10.33 -4.62 60.57
CA MET A 1 -10.03 -3.57 59.58
C MET A 1 -11.33 -2.91 59.12
N SER A 2 -11.37 -1.59 58.96
CA SER A 2 -12.60 -0.84 58.58
C SER A 2 -12.93 -0.99 57.08
N GLN A 3 -14.23 -1.08 56.76
CA GLN A 3 -14.76 -1.15 55.38
C GLN A 3 -14.24 0.00 54.49
N THR A 4 -14.04 1.18 55.07
CA THR A 4 -13.48 2.36 54.39
C THR A 4 -12.02 2.12 53.95
N ASN A 5 -11.25 1.38 54.75
CA ASN A 5 -9.84 1.09 54.45
C ASN A 5 -9.73 0.05 53.32
N VAL A 6 -10.61 -0.95 53.30
CA VAL A 6 -10.73 -1.93 52.21
C VAL A 6 -11.06 -1.25 50.88
N ARG A 7 -12.03 -0.31 50.87
CA ARG A 7 -12.39 0.45 49.67
C ARG A 7 -11.25 1.30 49.13
N ARG A 8 -10.50 1.99 50.01
CA ARG A 8 -9.34 2.81 49.61
C ARG A 8 -8.23 1.95 49.00
N MET A 9 -7.94 0.79 49.60
CA MET A 9 -6.95 -0.14 49.07
C MET A 9 -7.36 -0.69 47.70
N ALA A 10 -8.63 -1.07 47.53
CA ALA A 10 -9.15 -1.52 46.24
C ALA A 10 -9.07 -0.43 45.16
N GLN A 11 -9.37 0.83 45.51
CA GLN A 11 -9.23 1.97 44.60
C GLN A 11 -7.77 2.24 44.21
N ALA A 12 -6.84 2.15 45.15
CA ALA A 12 -5.42 2.31 44.88
C ALA A 12 -4.90 1.20 43.95
N ALA A 13 -5.25 -0.06 44.22
CA ALA A 13 -4.89 -1.18 43.37
C ALA A 13 -5.48 -1.07 41.95
N ALA A 14 -6.75 -0.67 41.83
CA ALA A 14 -7.38 -0.45 40.53
C ALA A 14 -6.70 0.69 39.75
N LYS A 15 -6.33 1.78 40.43
CA LYS A 15 -5.62 2.91 39.78
C LYS A 15 -4.23 2.51 39.29
N GLU A 16 -3.49 1.75 40.09
CA GLU A 16 -2.17 1.23 39.71
C GLU A 16 -2.28 0.32 38.48
N TYR A 17 -3.24 -0.61 38.47
CA TYR A 17 -3.48 -1.48 37.32
C TYR A 17 -3.79 -0.70 36.04
N GLN A 18 -4.62 0.34 36.12
CA GLN A 18 -4.93 1.21 34.96
C GLN A 18 -3.70 1.97 34.46
N ILE A 19 -2.80 2.40 35.35
CA ILE A 19 -1.54 3.05 34.97
C ILE A 19 -0.65 2.06 34.21
N GLN A 20 -0.53 0.81 34.68
CA GLN A 20 0.28 -0.21 34.01
C GLN A 20 -0.27 -0.56 32.62
N LEU A 21 -1.59 -0.78 32.51
CA LEU A 21 -2.22 -1.01 31.19
C LEU A 21 -1.97 0.13 30.21
N ARG A 22 -2.03 1.38 30.67
CA ARG A 22 -1.74 2.54 29.81
C ARG A 22 -0.29 2.54 29.35
N ARG A 23 0.66 2.27 30.25
CA ARG A 23 2.08 2.19 29.90
C ARG A 23 2.36 1.07 28.89
N GLU A 24 1.77 -0.10 29.08
CA GLU A 24 1.93 -1.22 28.15
C GLU A 24 1.40 -0.88 26.76
N ARG A 25 0.23 -0.23 26.68
CA ARG A 25 -0.33 0.27 25.42
C ARG A 25 0.56 1.32 24.78
N ASP A 26 1.05 2.30 25.53
CA ASP A 26 1.93 3.34 25.00
C ASP A 26 3.24 2.75 24.47
N LEU A 27 3.79 1.73 25.13
CA LEU A 27 4.99 1.01 24.67
C LEU A 27 4.69 0.16 23.43
N ALA A 28 3.54 -0.49 23.35
CA ALA A 28 3.11 -1.23 22.17
C ALA A 28 2.92 -0.29 20.98
N GLU A 29 2.23 0.83 21.17
CA GLU A 29 2.01 1.86 20.15
C GLU A 29 3.34 2.40 19.62
N ARG A 30 4.30 2.70 20.50
CA ARG A 30 5.64 3.15 20.09
C ARG A 30 6.41 2.09 19.31
N ARG A 31 6.34 0.81 19.73
CA ARG A 31 7.04 -0.29 19.05
C ARG A 31 6.45 -0.59 17.68
N TYR A 32 5.13 -0.57 17.55
CA TYR A 32 4.46 -1.01 16.31
C TYR A 32 4.15 0.15 15.37
N GLY A 33 3.95 1.36 15.89
CA GLY A 33 3.57 2.53 15.11
C GLY A 33 4.60 2.89 14.05
N GLN A 34 5.87 3.01 14.43
CA GLN A 34 6.92 3.34 13.46
C GLN A 34 7.10 2.22 12.43
N VAL A 35 7.07 0.95 12.86
CA VAL A 35 7.17 -0.21 11.96
C VAL A 35 6.02 -0.23 10.95
N GLY A 36 4.79 0.07 11.39
CA GLY A 36 3.63 0.16 10.51
C GLY A 36 3.76 1.29 9.48
N ILE A 37 4.27 2.45 9.89
CA ILE A 37 4.58 3.57 8.99
C ILE A 37 5.62 3.14 7.96
N ASP A 38 6.71 2.52 8.38
CA ASP A 38 7.81 2.11 7.50
C ASP A 38 7.32 1.09 6.46
N ILE A 39 6.48 0.13 6.85
CA ILE A 39 5.84 -0.83 5.94
C ILE A 39 4.96 -0.11 4.91
N ALA A 40 4.10 0.83 5.36
CA ALA A 40 3.21 1.56 4.48
C ALA A 40 3.98 2.41 3.46
N VAL A 41 5.08 3.05 3.89
CA VAL A 41 5.98 3.81 3.01
C VAL A 41 6.64 2.89 1.99
N ALA A 42 7.20 1.75 2.42
CA ALA A 42 7.86 0.80 1.53
C ALA A 42 6.90 0.24 0.46
N LEU A 43 5.67 -0.13 0.86
CA LEU A 43 4.64 -0.59 -0.08
C LEU A 43 4.25 0.51 -1.08
N SER A 44 4.07 1.74 -0.60
CA SER A 44 3.72 2.88 -1.46
C SER A 44 4.83 3.21 -2.48
N GLN A 45 6.09 3.15 -2.04
CA GLN A 45 7.25 3.34 -2.91
C GLN A 45 7.36 2.24 -3.97
N ARG A 46 7.16 0.98 -3.57
CA ARG A 46 7.10 -0.17 -4.49
C ARG A 46 6.03 0.05 -5.54
N ASP A 47 4.81 0.38 -5.13
CA ASP A 47 3.68 0.56 -6.03
C ASP A 47 3.89 1.75 -6.97
N ALA A 48 4.55 2.83 -6.50
CA ALA A 48 4.97 3.93 -7.35
C ALA A 48 6.00 3.50 -8.41
N ALA A 49 7.01 2.72 -8.02
CA ALA A 49 8.01 2.19 -8.95
C ALA A 49 7.37 1.26 -9.99
N ILE A 50 6.49 0.35 -9.57
CA ILE A 50 5.73 -0.53 -10.48
C ILE A 50 4.94 0.31 -11.49
N ARG A 51 4.19 1.31 -11.04
CA ARG A 51 3.43 2.19 -11.94
C ARG A 51 4.30 2.91 -12.96
N GLN A 52 5.51 3.35 -12.58
CA GLN A 52 6.44 3.97 -13.52
C GLN A 52 6.88 3.01 -14.63
N PHE A 53 7.17 1.75 -14.29
CA PHE A 53 7.56 0.75 -15.29
C PHE A 53 6.37 0.28 -16.13
N GLU A 54 5.18 0.16 -15.55
CA GLU A 54 3.95 -0.10 -16.30
C GLU A 54 3.65 1.01 -17.31
N ALA A 55 3.85 2.29 -16.94
CA ALA A 55 3.67 3.40 -17.86
C ALA A 55 4.63 3.31 -19.06
N LYS A 56 5.92 3.04 -18.82
CA LYS A 56 6.91 2.83 -19.90
C LYS A 56 6.56 1.64 -20.79
N ALA A 57 6.09 0.54 -20.21
CA ALA A 57 5.64 -0.62 -20.96
C ALA A 57 4.41 -0.28 -21.83
N ALA A 58 3.48 0.50 -21.29
CA ALA A 58 2.31 0.95 -22.03
C ALA A 58 2.67 1.90 -23.16
N GLU A 59 3.62 2.83 -22.96
CA GLU A 59 4.16 3.68 -24.02
C GLU A 59 4.78 2.85 -25.16
N GLY A 60 5.59 1.84 -24.83
CA GLY A 60 6.16 0.93 -25.84
C GLY A 60 5.09 0.14 -26.60
N LEU A 61 4.05 -0.33 -25.90
CA LEU A 61 2.92 -1.02 -26.53
C LEU A 61 2.07 -0.07 -27.40
N ASP A 62 1.89 1.18 -26.98
CA ASP A 62 1.22 2.22 -27.75
C ASP A 62 1.99 2.55 -29.03
N HIS A 63 3.32 2.62 -28.97
CA HIS A 63 4.17 2.76 -30.16
C HIS A 63 3.94 1.61 -31.15
N LEU A 64 4.02 0.36 -30.68
CA LEU A 64 3.82 -0.81 -31.55
C LEU A 64 2.43 -0.85 -32.19
N THR A 65 1.39 -0.41 -31.47
CA THR A 65 0.01 -0.51 -31.96
C THR A 65 -0.44 0.71 -32.76
N ARG A 66 -0.10 1.94 -32.33
CA ARG A 66 -0.53 3.18 -32.99
C ARG A 66 0.42 3.64 -34.07
N ILE A 67 1.72 3.51 -33.88
CA ILE A 67 2.73 4.00 -34.81
C ILE A 67 3.07 2.92 -35.83
N GLU A 68 3.39 1.72 -35.37
CA GLU A 68 3.74 0.59 -36.25
C GLU A 68 2.49 -0.16 -36.77
N GLY A 69 1.30 0.13 -36.24
CA GLY A 69 0.03 -0.43 -36.73
C GLY A 69 -0.21 -1.91 -36.38
N LEU A 70 0.55 -2.47 -35.44
CA LEU A 70 0.40 -3.87 -35.05
C LEU A 70 -0.90 -4.09 -34.27
N THR A 71 -1.47 -5.29 -34.41
CA THR A 71 -2.51 -5.75 -33.48
C THR A 71 -1.89 -6.02 -32.10
N ILE A 72 -2.70 -5.96 -31.04
CA ILE A 72 -2.23 -6.28 -29.67
C ILE A 72 -1.57 -7.66 -29.62
N THR A 73 -2.14 -8.66 -30.28
CA THR A 73 -1.58 -10.03 -30.30
C THR A 73 -0.20 -10.04 -30.95
N ALA A 74 -0.06 -9.42 -32.13
CA ALA A 74 1.24 -9.33 -32.81
C ALA A 74 2.27 -8.55 -31.98
N ALA A 75 1.86 -7.47 -31.30
CA ALA A 75 2.75 -6.74 -30.40
C ALA A 75 3.22 -7.59 -29.20
N CYS A 76 2.38 -8.51 -28.71
CA CYS A 76 2.76 -9.46 -27.65
C CYS A 76 3.81 -10.46 -28.13
N ASP A 77 3.76 -10.90 -29.39
CA ASP A 77 4.77 -11.81 -29.94
C ASP A 77 6.18 -11.21 -29.96
N TRP A 78 6.28 -9.87 -30.06
CA TRP A 78 7.55 -9.13 -29.96
C TRP A 78 7.91 -8.72 -28.53
N SER A 79 6.99 -8.88 -27.58
CA SER A 79 7.14 -8.42 -26.20
C SER A 79 7.23 -9.63 -25.26
N ALA A 80 8.44 -10.19 -25.12
CA ALA A 80 8.66 -11.36 -24.30
C ALA A 80 8.13 -11.16 -22.86
N GLY A 81 7.27 -12.06 -22.41
CA GLY A 81 6.66 -12.00 -21.07
C GLY A 81 5.42 -11.11 -20.95
N LEU A 82 4.94 -10.49 -22.04
CA LEU A 82 3.69 -9.74 -22.06
C LEU A 82 2.54 -10.60 -22.58
N SER A 83 1.58 -10.96 -21.72
CA SER A 83 0.37 -11.64 -22.18
C SER A 83 -0.63 -10.68 -22.83
N PRO A 84 -1.52 -11.15 -23.72
CA PRO A 84 -2.59 -10.32 -24.30
C PRO A 84 -3.53 -9.68 -23.26
N VAL A 85 -3.71 -10.33 -22.10
CA VAL A 85 -4.53 -9.80 -21.00
C VAL A 85 -3.82 -8.62 -20.33
N GLU A 86 -2.52 -8.74 -20.07
CA GLU A 86 -1.71 -7.66 -19.50
C GLU A 86 -1.57 -6.50 -20.49
N ALA A 87 -1.37 -6.78 -21.78
CA ALA A 87 -1.34 -5.76 -22.82
C ALA A 87 -2.63 -4.92 -22.85
N LYS A 88 -3.79 -5.58 -22.79
CA LYS A 88 -5.09 -4.88 -22.69
C LYS A 88 -5.22 -4.07 -21.40
N ARG A 89 -4.70 -4.57 -20.28
CA ARG A 89 -4.68 -3.83 -19.01
C ARG A 89 -3.83 -2.57 -19.12
N LEU A 90 -2.62 -2.68 -19.67
CA LEU A 90 -1.70 -1.56 -19.86
C LEU A 90 -2.32 -0.46 -20.74
N VAL A 91 -2.92 -0.83 -21.88
CA VAL A 91 -3.61 0.12 -22.76
C VAL A 91 -4.73 0.85 -22.01
N ARG A 92 -5.56 0.13 -21.25
CA ARG A 92 -6.66 0.73 -20.50
C ARG A 92 -6.15 1.73 -19.44
N THR A 93 -5.18 1.32 -18.64
CA THR A 93 -4.60 2.18 -17.58
C THR A 93 -3.93 3.42 -18.19
N TYR A 94 -3.21 3.25 -19.31
CA TYR A 94 -2.53 4.34 -19.98
C TYR A 94 -3.50 5.38 -20.54
N ILE A 95 -4.58 4.96 -21.22
CA ILE A 95 -5.64 5.85 -21.72
C ILE A 95 -6.28 6.64 -20.57
N THR A 96 -6.56 6.00 -19.44
CA THR A 96 -7.10 6.72 -18.27
C THR A 96 -6.09 7.73 -17.72
N SER A 97 -4.80 7.41 -17.71
CA SER A 97 -3.76 8.31 -17.20
C SER A 97 -3.44 9.50 -18.13
N THR A 98 -3.59 9.32 -19.44
CA THR A 98 -3.35 10.39 -20.44
C THR A 98 -4.60 11.21 -20.71
N GLY A 99 -5.79 10.62 -20.61
CA GLY A 99 -7.07 11.33 -20.76
C GLY A 99 -7.46 12.22 -19.57
N SER A 100 -6.84 12.07 -18.39
CA SER A 100 -7.02 12.99 -17.25
C SER A 100 -6.11 14.24 -17.30
N ARG A 101 -5.42 14.50 -18.41
CA ARG A 101 -4.57 15.68 -18.61
C ARG A 101 -5.24 16.82 -19.42
N GLU A 102 -6.53 16.72 -19.71
CA GLU A 102 -7.35 17.81 -20.28
C GLU A 102 -8.20 18.49 -19.20
#